data_AF-A0A0F6SH09-F1
#
_entry.id   AF-A0A0F6SH09-F1
#
_cell.length_a   1.000
_cell.length_b   1.000
_cell.length_c   1.000
_cell.angle_alpha   90.00
_cell.angle_beta   90.00
_cell.angle_gamma   90.00
#
_symmetry.space_group_name_H-M   'P 1'
#
loop_
_entity.id
_entity.type
_entity.pdbx_description
1 polymer ?
#
loop_
_entity_poly.entity_id
_entity_poly.type
_entity_poly.pdbx_seq_one_letter_code
_entity_poly.pdbx_strand_id
1 'polypeptide(L)'
;MEGIEAASWMAMVGSLAATLLSLVVDVGLLLVALGPVRRHRPDVSGLLATAACILALSTLCAPVLIAIGPMISAAAGASLDSTIALTTATSFFIGLVRAAGFAMVIAGIARLASPRRHDPREPS
;
A
#
# COMPACT_ATOMS: atom_id res chain seq x y z
N MET A 1 30.40 20.72 -3.45
CA MET A 1 29.04 20.72 -4.02
C MET A 1 28.75 19.42 -4.77
N GLU A 2 29.72 18.83 -5.48
CA GLU A 2 29.56 17.54 -6.21
C GLU A 2 29.09 16.34 -5.35
N GLY A 3 29.52 16.23 -4.09
CA GLY A 3 29.12 15.13 -3.21
C GLY A 3 27.67 15.16 -2.73
N ILE A 4 27.03 16.34 -2.69
CA ILE A 4 25.63 16.49 -2.24
C ILE A 4 24.67 16.11 -3.37
N GLU A 5 25.01 16.44 -4.62
CA GLU A 5 24.22 16.08 -5.80
C GLU A 5 24.28 14.57 -6.10
N ALA A 6 25.44 13.93 -5.91
CA ALA A 6 25.55 12.48 -6.05
C ALA A 6 24.72 11.74 -4.99
N ALA A 7 24.70 12.24 -3.75
CA ALA A 7 23.92 11.66 -2.66
C ALA A 7 22.40 11.81 -2.89
N SER A 8 21.95 12.97 -3.39
CA SER A 8 20.53 13.18 -3.71
C SER A 8 20.06 12.32 -4.88
N TRP A 9 20.89 12.15 -5.92
CA TRP A 9 20.62 11.23 -7.03
C TRP A 9 20.49 9.78 -6.58
N MET A 10 21.43 9.29 -5.76
CA MET A 10 21.35 7.92 -5.24
C MET A 10 20.13 7.70 -4.35
N ALA A 11 19.75 8.69 -3.53
CA ALA A 11 18.54 8.62 -2.72
C ALA A 11 17.26 8.57 -3.59
N MET A 12 17.20 9.35 -4.67
CA MET A 12 16.07 9.35 -5.60
C MET A 12 15.92 8.01 -6.33
N VAL A 13 17.03 7.45 -6.83
CA VAL A 13 17.03 6.14 -7.50
C VAL A 13 16.63 5.02 -6.53
N GLY A 14 17.16 5.04 -5.31
CA GLY A 14 16.80 4.08 -4.27
C GLY A 14 15.31 4.13 -3.90
N SER A 15 14.75 5.34 -3.78
CA SER A 15 13.32 5.55 -3.51
C SER A 15 12.44 5.02 -4.67
N LEU A 16 12.84 5.28 -5.91
CA LEU A 16 12.12 4.81 -7.09
C LEU A 16 12.15 3.27 -7.17
N ALA A 17 13.31 2.66 -6.95
CA ALA A 17 13.46 1.21 -6.93
C ALA A 17 12.60 0.54 -5.84
N ALA A 18 12.59 1.10 -4.63
CA ALA A 18 11.77 0.60 -3.52
C ALA A 18 10.26 0.71 -3.81
N THR A 19 9.84 1.79 -4.48
CA THR A 19 8.45 2.00 -4.89
C THR A 19 8.04 0.99 -5.95
N LEU A 20 8.87 0.78 -6.98
CA LEU A 20 8.62 -0.21 -8.03
C LEU A 20 8.54 -1.64 -7.46
N LEU A 21 9.46 -1.99 -6.56
CA LEU A 21 9.46 -3.30 -5.92
C LEU A 21 8.19 -3.51 -5.07
N SER A 22 7.78 -2.50 -4.29
CA SER A 22 6.51 -2.56 -3.54
C SER A 22 5.32 -2.75 -4.47
N LEU A 23 5.28 -2.04 -5.60
CA LEU A 23 4.19 -2.14 -6.57
C LEU A 23 4.11 -3.53 -7.20
N VAL A 24 5.26 -4.15 -7.53
CA VAL A 24 5.32 -5.52 -8.04
C VAL A 24 4.74 -6.51 -7.02
N VAL A 25 5.06 -6.34 -5.73
CA VAL A 25 4.51 -7.18 -4.66
C VAL A 25 3.00 -7.00 -4.54
N ASP A 26 2.51 -5.76 -4.54
CA ASP A 26 1.08 -5.45 -4.42
C ASP A 26 0.28 -6.01 -5.61
N VAL A 27 0.79 -5.86 -6.84
CA VAL A 27 0.17 -6.41 -8.05
C VAL A 27 0.25 -7.93 -8.07
N GLY A 28 1.38 -8.52 -7.66
CA GLY A 28 1.53 -9.97 -7.53
C GLY A 28 0.51 -10.57 -6.57
N LEU A 29 0.30 -9.92 -5.42
CA LEU A 29 -0.74 -10.29 -4.45
C LEU A 29 -2.14 -10.22 -5.07
N LEU A 30 -2.45 -9.17 -5.84
CA LEU A 30 -3.73 -9.02 -6.52
C LEU A 30 -3.97 -10.16 -7.53
N LEU A 31 -2.96 -10.52 -8.32
CA LEU A 31 -3.04 -11.63 -9.28
C LEU A 31 -3.27 -12.97 -8.59
N VAL A 32 -2.60 -13.22 -7.47
CA VAL A 32 -2.80 -14.43 -6.65
C VAL A 32 -4.21 -14.46 -6.06
N ALA A 33 -4.69 -13.33 -5.56
CA ALA A 33 -6.03 -13.20 -5.00
C ALA A 33 -7.12 -13.49 -6.05
N LEU A 34 -6.99 -12.94 -7.25
CA LEU A 34 -7.99 -13.05 -8.33
C LEU A 34 -7.90 -14.35 -9.13
N GLY A 35 -6.75 -15.02 -9.14
CA GLY A 35 -6.54 -16.28 -9.86
C GLY A 35 -6.67 -17.51 -8.95
N PRO A 36 -5.56 -18.05 -8.42
CA PRO A 36 -5.55 -19.27 -7.62
C PRO A 36 -6.53 -19.25 -6.45
N VAL A 37 -6.52 -18.16 -5.66
CA VAL A 37 -7.35 -18.06 -4.45
C VAL A 37 -8.82 -17.98 -4.80
N ARG A 38 -9.22 -17.18 -5.80
CA ARG A 38 -10.63 -17.11 -6.22
C ARG A 38 -11.22 -18.46 -6.61
N ARG A 39 -10.43 -19.33 -7.25
CA ARG A 39 -10.87 -20.68 -7.63
C ARG A 39 -11.10 -21.60 -6.43
N HIS A 40 -10.33 -21.44 -5.36
CA HIS A 40 -10.34 -22.36 -4.20
C HIS A 40 -11.06 -21.78 -2.98
N ARG A 41 -11.11 -20.47 -2.80
CA ARG A 41 -11.68 -19.77 -1.63
C ARG A 41 -12.17 -18.38 -2.09
N PRO A 42 -13.29 -18.32 -2.84
CA PRO A 42 -13.85 -17.04 -3.31
C PRO A 42 -14.25 -16.12 -2.14
N ASP A 43 -14.57 -16.70 -0.98
CA ASP A 43 -14.82 -16.01 0.29
C ASP A 43 -13.65 -15.17 0.78
N VAL A 44 -12.41 -15.59 0.50
CA VAL A 44 -11.18 -14.89 0.93
C VAL A 44 -10.58 -14.05 -0.20
N SER A 45 -10.82 -14.42 -1.45
CA SER A 45 -10.32 -13.72 -2.63
C SER A 45 -10.66 -12.23 -2.64
N GLY A 46 -11.91 -11.86 -2.31
CA GLY A 46 -12.32 -10.47 -2.24
C GLY A 46 -11.52 -9.66 -1.21
N LEU A 47 -11.31 -10.23 -0.02
CA LEU A 47 -10.57 -9.57 1.06
C LEU A 47 -9.09 -9.35 0.70
N LEU A 48 -8.44 -10.34 0.08
CA LEU A 48 -7.06 -10.20 -0.40
C LEU A 48 -6.95 -9.23 -1.58
N ALA A 49 -7.93 -9.22 -2.49
CA ALA A 49 -7.96 -8.27 -3.60
C ALA A 49 -8.13 -6.83 -3.10
N THR A 50 -9.02 -6.60 -2.13
CA THR A 50 -9.18 -5.28 -1.49
C THR A 50 -7.89 -4.86 -0.78
N ALA A 51 -7.25 -5.77 -0.05
CA ALA A 51 -5.97 -5.49 0.61
C ALA A 51 -4.88 -5.08 -0.40
N ALA A 52 -4.76 -5.82 -1.50
CA ALA A 52 -3.81 -5.53 -2.57
C ALA A 52 -4.10 -4.16 -3.23
N CYS A 53 -5.37 -3.83 -3.48
CA CYS A 53 -5.76 -2.52 -4.01
C CYS A 53 -5.41 -1.38 -3.05
N ILE A 54 -5.67 -1.54 -1.74
CA ILE A 54 -5.32 -0.54 -0.73
C ILE A 54 -3.81 -0.31 -0.71
N LEU A 55 -3.02 -1.39 -0.70
CA LEU A 55 -1.56 -1.30 -0.69
C LEU A 55 -1.02 -0.66 -1.97
N ALA A 56 -1.49 -1.09 -3.15
CA ALA A 56 -1.08 -0.52 -4.43
C ALA A 56 -1.41 0.96 -4.53
N LEU A 57 -2.62 1.36 -4.13
CA LEU A 57 -3.04 2.77 -4.13
C LEU A 57 -2.18 3.59 -3.15
N SER A 58 -1.87 3.04 -1.97
CA SER A 58 -0.99 3.68 -0.99
C SER A 58 0.42 3.87 -1.55
N THR A 59 0.97 2.85 -2.22
CA THR A 59 2.30 2.87 -2.84
C THR A 59 2.37 3.92 -3.94
N LEU A 60 1.29 4.11 -4.73
CA LEU A 60 1.23 5.12 -5.79
C LEU A 60 0.98 6.54 -5.26
N CYS A 61 0.05 6.70 -4.31
CA CYS A 61 -0.36 8.02 -3.81
C CYS A 61 0.66 8.61 -2.83
N ALA A 62 1.38 7.79 -2.07
CA ALA A 62 2.33 8.27 -1.07
C ALA A 62 3.40 9.23 -1.61
N PRO A 63 4.20 8.86 -2.64
CA PRO A 63 5.22 9.77 -3.17
C PRO A 63 4.61 11.04 -3.76
N VAL A 64 3.44 10.93 -4.39
CA VAL A 64 2.73 12.08 -4.97
C VAL A 64 2.30 13.06 -3.87
N LEU A 65 1.65 12.57 -2.81
CA LEU A 65 1.17 13.42 -1.73
C LEU A 65 2.31 14.05 -0.91
N ILE A 66 3.40 13.31 -0.70
CA ILE A 66 4.57 13.79 0.04
C ILE A 66 5.40 14.78 -0.79
N ALA A 67 5.48 14.62 -2.11
CA ALA A 67 6.22 15.55 -2.96
C ALA A 67 5.40 16.79 -3.35
N ILE A 68 4.12 16.61 -3.72
CA ILE A 68 3.27 17.69 -4.26
C ILE A 68 2.56 18.45 -3.13
N GLY A 69 2.17 17.78 -2.05
CA GLY A 69 1.46 18.41 -0.93
C GLY A 69 2.18 19.63 -0.35
N PRO A 70 3.49 19.54 -0.08
CA PRO A 70 4.28 20.69 0.38
C PRO A 70 4.36 21.82 -0.64
N MET A 71 4.47 21.50 -1.94
CA MET A 71 4.52 22.51 -3.01
C MET A 71 3.21 23.29 -3.11
N ILE A 72 2.06 22.60 -3.04
CA ILE A 72 0.73 23.24 -3.06
C ILE A 72 0.54 24.09 -1.80
N SER A 73 0.91 23.56 -0.63
CA SER A 73 0.82 24.28 0.64
C SER A 73 1.67 25.56 0.64
N ALA A 74 2.90 25.48 0.16
CA ALA A 74 3.78 26.64 0.03
C ALA A 74 3.25 27.67 -0.98
N ALA A 75 2.71 27.23 -2.12
CA ALA A 75 2.10 28.12 -3.12
C ALA A 75 0.84 28.83 -2.60
N ALA A 76 0.13 28.23 -1.65
CA ALA A 76 -1.02 28.82 -0.97
C ALA A 76 -0.63 29.82 0.16
N GLY A 77 0.66 30.10 0.35
CA GLY A 77 1.16 31.01 1.39
C GLY A 77 1.14 30.41 2.81
N ALA A 78 1.10 29.08 2.92
CA ALA A 78 1.12 28.42 4.21
C ALA A 78 2.48 28.59 4.92
N SER A 79 2.49 28.66 6.24
CA SER A 79 3.72 28.77 7.03
C SER A 79 4.53 27.45 6.99
N LEU A 80 5.85 27.54 7.20
CA LEU A 80 6.72 26.35 7.24
C LEU A 80 6.20 25.29 8.24
N ASP A 81 5.75 25.71 9.41
CA ASP A 81 5.20 24.81 10.44
C ASP A 81 3.96 24.07 9.93
N SER A 82 3.08 24.75 9.19
CA SER A 82 1.88 24.13 8.62
C SER A 82 2.20 23.11 7.52
N THR A 83 3.23 23.37 6.71
CA THR A 83 3.71 22.44 5.68
C THR A 83 4.36 21.20 6.31
N ILE A 84 5.14 21.36 7.38
CA ILE A 84 5.73 20.25 8.14
C ILE A 84 4.62 19.41 8.80
N ALA A 85 3.64 20.07 9.43
CA ALA A 85 2.50 19.39 10.05
C ALA A 85 1.69 18.59 9.02
N LEU A 86 1.42 19.16 7.84
CA LEU A 86 0.74 18.49 6.73
C LEU A 86 1.53 17.25 6.28
N THR A 87 2.82 17.39 6.01
CA THR A 87 3.69 16.30 5.56
C THR A 87 3.72 15.15 6.57
N THR A 88 3.81 15.49 7.85
CA THR A 88 3.81 14.53 8.97
C THR A 88 2.47 13.80 9.08
N ALA A 89 1.36 14.55 9.04
CA ALA A 89 0.02 13.99 9.10
C ALA A 89 -0.28 13.07 7.89
N THR A 90 0.13 13.48 6.69
CA THR A 90 -0.02 12.67 5.47
C THR A 90 0.81 11.38 5.55
N SER A 91 2.06 11.47 6.01
CA SER A 91 2.93 10.29 6.19
C SER A 91 2.34 9.32 7.22
N PHE A 92 1.84 9.83 8.34
CA PHE A 92 1.18 9.03 9.37
C PHE A 92 -0.10 8.36 8.84
N PHE A 93 -0.94 9.11 8.13
CA PHE A 93 -2.16 8.58 7.52
C PHE A 93 -1.86 7.46 6.51
N ILE A 94 -0.90 7.66 5.61
CA ILE A 94 -0.45 6.61 4.68
C ILE A 94 0.05 5.39 5.44
N GLY A 95 0.80 5.60 6.53
CA GLY A 95 1.26 4.52 7.42
C GLY A 95 0.09 3.69 7.98
N LEU A 96 -0.97 4.35 8.47
CA LEU A 96 -2.17 3.69 8.96
C LEU A 96 -2.90 2.90 7.86
N VAL A 97 -3.03 3.48 6.66
CA VAL A 97 -3.69 2.81 5.53
C VAL A 97 -2.91 1.56 5.12
N ARG A 98 -1.58 1.64 5.05
CA ARG A 98 -0.73 0.46 4.77
C ARG A 98 -0.85 -0.60 5.86
N ALA A 99 -0.84 -0.20 7.14
CA ALA A 99 -1.03 -1.12 8.25
C ALA A 99 -2.37 -1.85 8.18
N ALA A 100 -3.46 -1.14 7.84
CA ALA A 100 -4.76 -1.74 7.61
C ALA A 100 -4.74 -2.73 6.44
N GLY A 101 -4.10 -2.37 5.33
CA GLY A 101 -3.88 -3.26 4.19
C GLY A 101 -3.16 -4.55 4.60
N PHE A 102 -2.05 -4.45 5.33
CA PHE A 102 -1.31 -5.62 5.84
C PHE A 102 -2.14 -6.47 6.81
N ALA A 103 -2.92 -5.84 7.70
CA ALA A 103 -3.80 -6.57 8.60
C ALA A 103 -4.84 -7.40 7.82
N MET A 104 -5.39 -6.86 6.73
CA MET A 104 -6.27 -7.62 5.84
C MET A 104 -5.54 -8.76 5.13
N VAL A 105 -4.30 -8.56 4.66
CA VAL A 105 -3.49 -9.64 4.08
C VAL A 105 -3.30 -10.78 5.09
N ILE A 106 -2.89 -10.45 6.32
CA ILE A 106 -2.69 -11.43 7.40
C ILE A 106 -4.00 -12.16 7.72
N ALA A 107 -5.12 -11.43 7.84
CA ALA A 107 -6.44 -12.02 8.07
C ALA A 107 -6.86 -12.95 6.93
N GLY A 108 -6.58 -12.57 5.68
CA GLY A 108 -6.83 -13.40 4.49
C GLY A 108 -6.01 -14.68 4.52
N ILE A 109 -4.71 -14.59 4.80
CA ILE A 109 -3.82 -15.75 4.92
C ILE A 109 -4.29 -16.68 6.07
N ALA A 110 -4.64 -16.13 7.23
CA ALA A 110 -5.17 -16.90 8.35
C ALA A 110 -6.46 -17.66 7.99
N ARG A 111 -7.36 -17.02 7.23
CA ARG A 111 -8.59 -17.65 6.73
C ARG A 111 -8.35 -18.73 5.67
N LEU A 112 -7.32 -18.57 4.84
CA LEU A 112 -6.88 -19.60 3.90
C LEU A 112 -6.32 -20.83 4.62
N ALA A 113 -5.56 -20.62 5.69
CA ALA A 113 -4.99 -21.69 6.51
C ALA A 113 -6.03 -22.42 7.37
N SER A 114 -7.18 -21.79 7.63
CA SER A 114 -8.25 -22.38 8.44
C SER A 114 -9.07 -23.41 7.64
N PRO A 115 -9.39 -24.58 8.22
CA PRO A 115 -10.25 -25.58 7.59
C PRO A 115 -11.58 -24.96 7.14
N ARG A 116 -12.05 -25.33 5.94
CA ARG A 116 -13.40 -24.93 5.50
C ARG A 116 -14.39 -25.47 6.53
N ARG A 117 -15.19 -24.59 7.14
CA ARG A 117 -16.39 -25.04 7.87
C ARG A 117 -17.27 -25.77 6.86
N HIS A 118 -17.55 -27.04 7.13
CA HIS A 118 -18.50 -27.82 6.35
C HIS A 118 -19.86 -27.13 6.50
N ASP A 119 -20.38 -26.57 5.40
CA ASP A 119 -21.70 -25.95 5.41
C ASP A 119 -22.73 -27.09 5.40
N PRO A 120 -23.59 -27.26 6.43
CA PRO A 120 -24.51 -28.40 6.52
C PRO A 120 -25.62 -28.42 5.44
N ARG A 121 -25.56 -27.51 4.47
CA ARG A 121 -26.59 -27.23 3.47
C ARG A 121 -26.33 -27.89 2.12
N GLU A 122 -25.22 -28.61 1.93
CA GLU A 122 -25.02 -29.41 0.71
C GLU A 122 -25.77 -30.76 0.86
N PRO A 123 -26.79 -31.03 0.02
CA PRO A 123 -27.51 -32.31 0.05
C PRO A 123 -26.62 -33.42 -0.50
N SER A 124 -26.52 -34.51 0.28
CA SER A 124 -25.86 -35.78 -0.05
C SER A 124 -26.56 -36.52 -1.19
#